data_AF-A0A819E623-F1
#
_entry.id   AF-A0A819E623-F1
#
_cell.length_a   1.000
_cell.length_b   1.000
_cell.length_c   1.000
_cell.angle_alpha   90.00
_cell.angle_beta   90.00
_cell.angle_gamma   90.00
#
_symmetry.space_group_name_H-M   'P 1'
#
loop_
_entity.id
_entity.type
_entity.pdbx_description
1 polymer ?
#
loop_
_entity_poly.entity_id
_entity_poly.type
_entity_poly.pdbx_seq_one_letter_code
_entity_poly.pdbx_strand_id
1 'polypeptide(L)'
;MVQPQTIDDCGLRHFSPMVIYIEACESGSMLEGLLPGNINVYGTTASSAEEPSYACYYDAKRGTYLGDVYSVAWMEDSDAEQINKESLLTQYQVAKKNTNTSHVMQYGDLNLGKSHNVSEFQGAGTQPMKPIRNPFTDRYNDLLKRDAVATVDVRVSTVVHRLDNSESAVEKAALKRELVQLLNTIDDSIHGTCHIFDKYGIGYVNVAKLKHPMLPLNE
;
A
#
# COMPACT_ATOMS: atom_id res chain seq x y z
N MET A 1 0.83 -25.69 -6.64
CA MET A 1 1.10 -24.29 -6.99
C MET A 1 0.24 -23.99 -8.21
N VAL A 2 -0.86 -23.24 -8.04
CA VAL A 2 -1.80 -22.96 -9.13
C VAL A 2 -1.28 -21.71 -9.83
N GLN A 3 -0.89 -21.81 -11.11
CA GLN A 3 -0.49 -20.64 -11.90
C GLN A 3 -1.67 -19.67 -12.04
N PRO A 4 -1.47 -18.34 -12.17
CA PRO A 4 -2.55 -17.38 -12.36
C PRO A 4 -3.20 -17.54 -13.74
N GLN A 5 -4.09 -18.52 -13.87
CA GLN A 5 -4.71 -18.91 -15.15
C GLN A 5 -5.38 -17.73 -15.88
N THR A 6 -5.97 -16.80 -15.13
CA THR A 6 -6.70 -15.66 -15.72
C THR A 6 -5.79 -14.65 -16.42
N ILE A 7 -4.63 -14.32 -15.84
CA ILE A 7 -3.70 -13.36 -16.46
C ILE A 7 -2.95 -14.02 -17.62
N ASP A 8 -2.56 -15.28 -17.47
CA ASP A 8 -1.91 -16.05 -18.54
C ASP A 8 -2.82 -16.18 -19.77
N ASP A 9 -4.11 -16.50 -19.58
CA ASP A 9 -5.09 -16.58 -20.66
C ASP A 9 -5.32 -15.21 -21.33
N CYS A 10 -5.39 -14.13 -20.54
CA CYS A 10 -5.58 -12.78 -21.05
C CYS A 10 -4.35 -12.25 -21.82
N GLY A 11 -3.15 -12.38 -21.25
CA GLY A 11 -1.90 -11.86 -21.81
C GLY A 11 -1.48 -12.56 -23.11
N LEU A 12 -1.80 -13.84 -23.26
CA LEU A 12 -1.45 -14.61 -24.46
C LEU A 12 -2.40 -14.39 -25.64
N ARG A 13 -3.66 -13.93 -25.42
CA ARG A 13 -4.70 -13.99 -26.46
C ARG A 13 -5.61 -12.78 -26.60
N HIS A 14 -5.67 -11.87 -25.63
CA HIS A 14 -6.79 -10.92 -25.55
C HIS A 14 -6.41 -9.44 -25.40
N PHE A 15 -5.15 -9.10 -25.11
CA PHE A 15 -4.75 -7.70 -24.93
C PHE A 15 -3.42 -7.33 -25.63
N SER A 16 -3.32 -6.06 -26.03
CA SER A 16 -2.05 -5.31 -26.18
C SER A 16 -1.32 -5.31 -24.81
N PRO A 17 -0.10 -4.74 -24.66
CA PRO A 17 0.57 -4.66 -23.35
C PRO A 17 -0.39 -4.30 -22.22
N MET A 18 -0.25 -4.95 -21.08
CA MET A 18 -1.08 -4.76 -19.88
C MET A 18 -0.20 -4.28 -18.73
N VAL A 19 -0.68 -3.30 -17.97
CA VAL A 19 -0.02 -2.80 -16.77
C VAL A 19 -0.93 -2.97 -15.57
N ILE A 20 -0.38 -3.47 -14.45
CA ILE A 20 -1.10 -3.69 -13.20
C ILE A 20 -0.38 -2.93 -12.08
N TYR A 21 -1.10 -2.08 -11.36
CA TYR A 21 -0.67 -1.46 -10.11
C TYR A 21 -1.42 -2.13 -8.96
N ILE A 22 -0.72 -2.65 -7.96
CA ILE A 22 -1.32 -3.39 -6.84
C ILE A 22 -1.00 -2.69 -5.52
N GLU A 23 -2.02 -2.10 -4.91
CA GLU A 23 -2.00 -1.60 -3.54
C GLU A 23 -2.61 -2.65 -2.59
N ALA A 24 -1.76 -3.34 -1.83
CA ALA A 24 -2.15 -4.24 -0.77
C ALA A 24 -0.95 -4.59 0.12
N CYS A 25 -1.24 -5.06 1.34
CA CYS A 25 -0.25 -5.74 2.17
C CYS A 25 0.28 -6.99 1.44
N GLU A 26 1.58 -7.25 1.61
CA GLU A 26 2.27 -8.39 1.00
C GLU A 26 2.03 -8.51 -0.52
N SER A 27 1.79 -7.38 -1.21
CA SER A 27 1.33 -7.35 -2.60
C SER A 27 2.33 -8.00 -3.56
N GLY A 28 3.62 -8.03 -3.21
CA GLY A 28 4.63 -8.79 -3.96
C GLY A 28 4.30 -10.28 -4.08
N SER A 29 3.64 -10.88 -3.08
CA SER A 29 3.26 -12.31 -3.07
C SER A 29 2.26 -12.67 -4.17
N MET A 30 1.53 -11.69 -4.72
CA MET A 30 0.58 -11.90 -5.80
C MET A 30 1.27 -12.15 -7.15
N LEU A 31 2.53 -11.71 -7.32
CA LEU A 31 3.24 -11.74 -8.60
C LEU A 31 4.58 -12.49 -8.54
N GLU A 32 5.23 -12.53 -7.37
CA GLU A 32 6.53 -13.17 -7.19
C GLU A 32 6.49 -14.67 -7.51
N GLY A 33 7.33 -15.09 -8.47
CA GLY A 33 7.37 -16.47 -8.95
C GLY A 33 6.12 -16.92 -9.73
N LEU A 34 5.13 -16.03 -9.92
CA LEU A 34 3.86 -16.33 -10.57
C LEU A 34 3.68 -15.62 -11.91
N LEU A 35 4.10 -14.35 -12.02
CA LEU A 35 3.93 -13.56 -13.25
C LEU A 35 5.13 -13.76 -14.21
N PRO A 36 4.96 -14.43 -15.36
CA PRO A 36 6.05 -14.69 -16.28
C PRO A 36 6.45 -13.43 -17.07
N GLY A 37 7.73 -13.34 -17.44
CA GLY A 37 8.30 -12.17 -18.12
C GLY A 37 8.03 -12.06 -19.62
N ASN A 38 7.18 -12.90 -20.20
CA ASN A 38 7.02 -13.06 -21.64
C ASN A 38 5.55 -13.11 -22.11
N ILE A 39 4.63 -12.53 -21.33
CA ILE A 39 3.18 -12.51 -21.65
C ILE A 39 2.63 -11.09 -21.85
N ASN A 40 3.49 -10.10 -22.12
CA ASN A 40 3.12 -8.69 -22.30
C ASN A 40 2.37 -8.08 -21.10
N VAL A 41 2.68 -8.52 -19.87
CA VAL A 41 2.12 -7.95 -18.64
C VAL A 41 3.26 -7.39 -17.80
N TYR A 42 3.12 -6.14 -17.36
CA TYR A 42 4.01 -5.47 -16.43
C TYR A 42 3.26 -5.16 -15.13
N GLY A 43 3.80 -5.58 -14.00
CA GLY A 43 3.17 -5.38 -12.69
C GLY A 43 4.05 -4.57 -11.77
N THR A 44 3.45 -3.68 -10.98
CA THR A 44 4.11 -3.02 -9.84
C THR A 44 3.27 -3.20 -8.58
N THR A 45 3.93 -3.30 -7.44
CA THR A 45 3.28 -3.60 -6.15
C THR A 45 3.73 -2.60 -5.09
N ALA A 46 2.82 -2.26 -4.17
CA ALA A 46 3.08 -1.34 -3.08
C ALA A 46 4.14 -1.84 -2.09
N SER A 47 4.27 -3.15 -1.94
CA SER A 47 5.17 -3.78 -0.96
C SER A 47 5.82 -5.06 -1.51
N SER A 48 6.81 -5.59 -0.77
CA SER A 48 7.34 -6.93 -1.00
C SER A 48 6.30 -8.01 -0.67
N ALA A 49 6.68 -9.29 -0.79
CA ALA A 49 5.83 -10.40 -0.38
C ALA A 49 5.71 -10.58 1.15
N GLU A 50 6.43 -9.78 1.94
CA GLU A 50 6.68 -10.06 3.36
C GLU A 50 6.40 -8.87 4.29
N GLU A 51 5.85 -7.78 3.75
CA GLU A 51 5.59 -6.57 4.50
C GLU A 51 4.26 -5.89 4.11
N PRO A 52 3.65 -5.13 5.04
CA PRO A 52 2.39 -4.46 4.79
C PRO A 52 2.58 -3.25 3.85
N SER A 53 1.47 -2.80 3.27
CA SER A 53 1.39 -1.44 2.73
C SER A 53 0.95 -0.45 3.81
N TYR A 54 0.90 0.84 3.48
CA TYR A 54 0.71 1.92 4.44
C TYR A 54 -0.35 2.91 3.98
N ALA A 55 -1.22 3.30 4.90
CA ALA A 55 -2.15 4.42 4.75
C ALA A 55 -1.45 5.75 5.05
N CYS A 56 -1.99 6.86 4.54
CA CYS A 56 -1.50 8.22 4.75
C CYS A 56 -2.63 9.25 4.66
N TYR A 57 -2.31 10.52 4.95
CA TYR A 57 -3.26 11.64 4.93
C TYR A 57 -4.41 11.46 5.92
N TYR A 58 -4.08 11.39 7.21
CA TYR A 58 -5.10 11.37 8.26
C TYR A 58 -5.86 12.70 8.30
N ASP A 59 -7.17 12.65 8.07
CA ASP A 59 -8.06 13.79 8.15
C ASP A 59 -8.82 13.77 9.48
N ALA A 60 -8.41 14.61 10.43
CA ALA A 60 -9.01 14.68 11.75
C ALA A 60 -10.50 15.06 11.74
N LYS A 61 -10.96 15.82 10.73
CA LYS A 61 -12.37 16.21 10.60
C LYS A 61 -13.25 15.03 10.18
N ARG A 62 -12.71 14.14 9.34
CA ARG A 62 -13.38 12.92 8.85
C ARG A 62 -13.09 11.72 9.73
N GLY A 63 -12.06 11.78 10.57
CA GLY A 63 -11.63 10.70 11.46
C GLY A 63 -11.13 9.48 10.69
N THR A 64 -10.44 9.67 9.57
CA THR A 64 -9.95 8.57 8.73
C THR A 64 -8.77 9.00 7.85
N TYR A 65 -8.06 8.02 7.30
CA TYR A 65 -7.00 8.22 6.31
C TYR A 65 -7.61 8.37 4.91
N LEU A 66 -7.06 9.28 4.10
CA LEU A 66 -7.61 9.61 2.78
C LEU A 66 -6.91 8.90 1.61
N GLY A 67 -5.76 8.27 1.85
CA GLY A 67 -5.06 7.53 0.81
C GLY A 67 -4.08 6.51 1.36
N ASP A 68 -3.40 5.83 0.43
CA ASP A 68 -2.38 4.84 0.68
C ASP A 68 -1.07 5.28 0.00
N VAL A 69 0.05 5.16 0.71
CA VAL A 69 1.33 5.80 0.37
C VAL A 69 1.77 5.49 -1.06
N TYR A 70 1.71 4.23 -1.48
CA TYR A 70 2.08 3.85 -2.85
C TYR A 70 1.07 4.38 -3.88
N SER A 71 -0.22 4.21 -3.60
CA SER A 71 -1.29 4.67 -4.48
C SER A 71 -1.20 6.16 -4.76
N VAL A 72 -1.07 6.97 -3.71
CA VAL A 72 -0.96 8.43 -3.86
C VAL A 72 0.35 8.80 -4.54
N ALA A 73 1.45 8.09 -4.26
CA ALA A 73 2.74 8.37 -4.87
C ALA A 73 2.75 8.25 -6.41
N TRP A 74 2.06 7.26 -6.99
CA TRP A 74 1.99 7.14 -8.46
C TRP A 74 0.87 8.00 -9.06
N MET A 75 -0.27 8.17 -8.38
CA MET A 75 -1.37 8.99 -8.89
C MET A 75 -1.00 10.47 -8.97
N GLU A 76 -0.33 10.98 -7.95
CA GLU A 76 0.03 12.40 -7.86
C GLU A 76 1.22 12.76 -8.76
N ASP A 77 2.08 11.78 -9.03
CA ASP A 77 3.08 11.84 -10.08
C ASP A 77 2.42 11.98 -11.46
N SER A 78 1.47 11.09 -11.78
CA SER A 78 0.67 11.20 -13.02
C SER A 78 -0.09 12.52 -13.15
N ASP A 79 -0.61 13.08 -12.06
CA ASP A 79 -1.27 14.39 -12.05
C ASP A 79 -0.27 15.52 -12.33
N ALA A 80 0.95 15.45 -11.81
CA ALA A 80 1.94 16.52 -11.85
C ALA A 80 2.90 16.47 -13.04
N GLU A 81 3.00 15.33 -13.73
CA GLU A 81 3.96 15.11 -14.80
C GLU A 81 3.34 15.12 -16.22
N GLN A 82 4.23 15.22 -17.21
CA GLN A 82 3.84 15.02 -18.62
C GLN A 82 3.87 13.52 -18.94
N ILE A 83 2.77 12.81 -18.61
CA ILE A 83 2.66 11.34 -18.75
C ILE A 83 2.88 10.81 -20.20
N ASN A 84 2.85 11.69 -21.20
CA ASN A 84 3.18 11.36 -22.59
C ASN A 84 4.68 11.31 -22.90
N LYS A 85 5.52 11.78 -21.97
CA LYS A 85 6.99 11.75 -22.03
C LYS A 85 7.61 10.89 -20.92
N GLU A 86 6.81 10.58 -19.91
CA GLU A 86 7.22 9.74 -18.80
C GLU A 86 7.05 8.26 -19.15
N SER A 87 8.12 7.48 -18.98
CA SER A 87 8.06 6.02 -19.11
C SER A 87 7.47 5.38 -17.85
N LEU A 88 6.84 4.22 -17.99
CA LEU A 88 6.38 3.42 -16.84
C LEU A 88 7.51 3.15 -15.83
N LEU A 89 8.74 2.93 -16.30
CA LEU A 89 9.92 2.72 -15.44
C LEU A 89 10.26 3.98 -14.64
N THR A 90 10.12 5.16 -15.24
CA THR A 90 10.34 6.44 -14.55
C THR A 90 9.32 6.61 -13.43
N GLN A 91 8.04 6.43 -13.72
CA GLN A 91 6.99 6.48 -12.70
C GLN A 91 7.21 5.45 -11.59
N TYR A 92 7.58 4.20 -11.93
CA TYR A 92 7.94 3.19 -10.92
C TYR A 92 9.08 3.66 -10.01
N GLN A 93 10.11 4.30 -10.56
CA GLN A 93 11.23 4.84 -9.76
C GLN A 93 10.78 5.99 -8.85
N VAL A 94 9.88 6.85 -9.31
CA VAL A 94 9.30 7.92 -8.50
C VAL A 94 8.45 7.33 -7.38
N ALA A 95 7.50 6.44 -7.70
CA ALA A 95 6.65 5.77 -6.73
C ALA A 95 7.48 5.00 -5.68
N LYS A 96 8.52 4.27 -6.11
CA LYS A 96 9.46 3.56 -5.23
C LYS A 96 10.24 4.48 -4.31
N LYS A 97 10.63 5.66 -4.80
CA LYS A 97 11.36 6.65 -3.99
C LYS A 97 10.45 7.32 -2.97
N ASN A 98 9.22 7.61 -3.35
CA ASN A 98 8.26 8.34 -2.52
C ASN A 98 7.53 7.43 -1.52
N THR A 99 7.43 6.13 -1.81
CA THR A 99 6.97 5.09 -0.88
C THR A 99 8.13 4.65 0.02
N ASN A 100 8.45 5.44 1.04
CA ASN A 100 9.57 5.16 1.94
C ASN A 100 9.20 4.26 3.14
N THR A 101 7.98 3.73 3.17
CA THR A 101 7.42 2.90 4.24
C THR A 101 7.43 1.39 3.91
N SER A 102 7.52 1.04 2.63
CA SER A 102 7.58 -0.33 2.12
C SER A 102 8.47 -0.41 0.87
N HIS A 103 8.79 -1.62 0.42
CA HIS A 103 9.59 -1.86 -0.78
C HIS A 103 8.68 -2.05 -1.99
N VAL A 104 8.53 -1.00 -2.79
CA VAL A 104 7.85 -1.10 -4.09
C VAL A 104 8.63 -2.04 -5.02
N MET A 105 7.92 -3.01 -5.58
CA MET A 105 8.48 -4.05 -6.46
C MET A 105 7.88 -3.98 -7.87
N GLN A 106 8.57 -4.59 -8.83
CA GLN A 106 8.09 -4.73 -10.22
C GLN A 106 8.33 -6.14 -10.73
N TYR A 107 7.42 -6.64 -11.55
CA TYR A 107 7.36 -8.02 -12.04
C TYR A 107 6.90 -8.08 -13.51
N GLY A 108 7.00 -9.27 -14.11
CA GLY A 108 6.56 -9.52 -15.49
C GLY A 108 7.54 -9.03 -16.54
N ASP A 109 7.03 -8.57 -17.68
CA ASP A 109 7.86 -8.07 -18.80
C ASP A 109 8.37 -6.65 -18.50
N LEU A 110 9.57 -6.58 -17.92
CA LEU A 110 10.22 -5.32 -17.56
C LEU A 110 10.62 -4.46 -18.78
N ASN A 111 10.59 -5.01 -19.99
CA ASN A 111 10.85 -4.19 -21.18
C ASN A 111 9.70 -3.23 -21.42
N LEU A 112 8.46 -3.60 -21.09
CA LEU A 112 7.30 -2.72 -21.19
C LEU A 112 7.49 -1.45 -20.35
N GLY A 113 8.07 -1.60 -19.17
CA GLY A 113 8.46 -0.48 -18.30
C GLY A 113 9.31 0.58 -19.02
N LYS A 114 10.20 0.14 -19.91
CA LYS A 114 11.14 1.01 -20.64
C LYS A 114 10.58 1.50 -21.96
N SER A 115 9.78 0.68 -22.64
CA SER A 115 9.37 0.91 -24.03
C SER A 115 8.05 1.66 -24.15
N HIS A 116 7.26 1.76 -23.08
CA HIS A 116 5.98 2.45 -23.09
C HIS A 116 5.93 3.62 -22.12
N ASN A 117 5.20 4.65 -22.54
CA ASN A 117 4.89 5.81 -21.72
C ASN A 117 3.62 5.59 -20.90
N VAL A 118 3.53 6.25 -19.75
CA VAL A 118 2.37 6.20 -18.83
C VAL A 118 1.06 6.54 -19.56
N SER A 119 1.09 7.49 -20.49
CA SER A 119 -0.08 7.89 -21.29
C SER A 119 -0.73 6.76 -22.09
N GLU A 120 0.02 5.72 -22.47
CA GLU A 120 -0.54 4.60 -23.24
C GLU A 120 -1.54 3.78 -22.41
N PHE A 121 -1.49 3.90 -21.08
CA PHE A 121 -2.32 3.16 -20.14
C PHE A 121 -3.26 4.04 -19.33
N GLN A 122 -2.84 5.26 -18.96
CA GLN A 122 -3.59 6.14 -18.05
C GLN A 122 -4.34 7.28 -18.75
N GLY A 123 -4.27 7.39 -20.08
CA GLY A 123 -5.02 8.42 -20.80
C GLY A 123 -4.71 8.51 -22.28
N ALA A 124 -5.67 8.10 -23.11
CA ALA A 124 -5.58 8.22 -24.56
C ALA A 124 -5.88 9.66 -25.02
N GLY A 125 -4.86 10.42 -25.38
CA GLY A 125 -5.09 11.72 -26.00
C GLY A 125 -3.88 12.28 -26.74
N THR A 126 -4.09 12.65 -28.00
CA THR A 126 -3.16 13.48 -28.81
C THR A 126 -3.01 14.92 -28.25
N GLN A 127 -3.69 15.24 -27.16
CA GLN A 127 -3.63 16.51 -26.47
C GLN A 127 -2.66 16.39 -25.29
N PRO A 128 -1.68 17.29 -25.14
CA PRO A 128 -0.84 17.30 -23.95
C PRO A 128 -1.73 17.49 -22.72
N MET A 129 -1.75 16.50 -21.83
CA MET A 129 -2.42 16.61 -20.55
C MET A 129 -1.73 17.75 -19.79
N LYS A 130 -2.50 18.75 -19.34
CA LYS A 130 -1.93 19.83 -18.55
C LYS A 130 -1.63 19.30 -17.16
N PRO A 131 -0.37 19.35 -16.70
CA PRO A 131 -0.06 18.97 -15.35
C PRO A 131 -0.91 19.74 -14.34
N ILE A 132 -1.59 19.00 -13.48
CA ILE A 132 -2.29 19.55 -12.33
C ILE A 132 -1.24 19.70 -11.23
N ARG A 133 -0.64 20.88 -11.15
CA ARG A 133 0.25 21.19 -10.03
C ARG A 133 -0.57 21.36 -8.76
N ASN A 134 -0.45 20.40 -7.85
CA ASN A 134 -0.92 20.57 -6.49
C ASN A 134 -0.09 21.69 -5.83
N PRO A 135 -0.67 22.84 -5.44
CA PRO A 135 0.06 23.94 -4.82
C PRO A 135 0.59 23.58 -3.41
N PHE A 136 0.28 22.38 -2.91
CA PHE A 136 0.70 21.87 -1.61
C PHE A 136 1.76 20.75 -1.68
N THR A 137 2.39 20.49 -2.84
CA THR A 137 3.40 19.42 -3.03
C THR A 137 4.49 19.39 -1.95
N ASP A 138 4.98 20.56 -1.52
CA ASP A 138 6.00 20.64 -0.46
C ASP A 138 5.47 20.24 0.92
N ARG A 139 4.19 20.54 1.19
CA ARG A 139 3.50 20.15 2.43
C ARG A 139 3.19 18.65 2.46
N TYR A 140 3.07 18.05 1.28
CA TYR A 140 2.61 16.69 1.06
C TYR A 140 3.68 15.64 1.33
N ASN A 141 4.90 15.90 0.86
CA ASN A 141 6.06 15.08 1.19
C ASN A 141 6.38 15.09 2.70
N ASP A 142 5.98 16.14 3.41
CA ASP A 142 6.11 16.24 4.86
C ASP A 142 4.95 15.53 5.59
N LEU A 143 3.73 15.53 5.02
CA LEU A 143 2.58 14.79 5.56
C LEU A 143 2.71 13.27 5.37
N LEU A 144 3.06 12.80 4.17
CA LEU A 144 3.36 11.39 3.88
C LEU A 144 4.37 10.79 4.86
N LYS A 145 5.35 11.59 5.28
CA LYS A 145 6.38 11.16 6.24
C LYS A 145 5.92 11.17 7.69
N ARG A 146 4.89 11.94 8.03
CA ARG A 146 4.48 12.20 9.41
C ARG A 146 3.30 11.37 9.86
N ASP A 147 2.38 11.03 8.97
CA ASP A 147 1.14 10.34 9.33
C ASP A 147 1.02 8.93 8.75
N ALA A 148 2.02 8.44 8.01
CA ALA A 148 1.94 7.10 7.45
C ALA A 148 1.87 6.02 8.54
N VAL A 149 0.89 5.12 8.41
CA VAL A 149 0.64 4.03 9.34
C VAL A 149 0.44 2.75 8.55
N ALA A 150 1.02 1.65 9.03
CA ALA A 150 0.84 0.33 8.40
C ALA A 150 -0.66 0.02 8.31
N THR A 151 -1.12 -0.51 7.19
CA THR A 151 -2.56 -0.72 6.92
C THR A 151 -3.24 -1.55 8.01
N VAL A 152 -2.52 -2.49 8.62
CA VAL A 152 -3.00 -3.33 9.73
C VAL A 152 -3.29 -2.54 11.02
N ASP A 153 -2.65 -1.39 11.20
CA ASP A 153 -2.74 -0.54 12.40
C ASP A 153 -3.69 0.65 12.23
N VAL A 154 -4.23 0.88 11.02
CA VAL A 154 -5.08 2.05 10.70
C VAL A 154 -6.25 2.19 11.68
N ARG A 155 -6.89 1.08 12.06
CA ARG A 155 -8.04 1.12 12.97
C ARG A 155 -7.63 1.53 14.38
N VAL A 156 -6.51 1.01 14.88
CA VAL A 156 -5.97 1.37 16.19
C VAL A 156 -5.54 2.84 16.18
N SER A 157 -4.77 3.25 15.17
CA SER A 157 -4.30 4.64 15.00
C SER A 157 -5.45 5.63 14.91
N THR A 158 -6.52 5.29 14.20
CA THR A 158 -7.72 6.14 14.10
C THR A 158 -8.36 6.39 15.47
N VAL A 159 -8.49 5.36 16.31
CA VAL A 159 -9.04 5.52 17.67
C VAL A 159 -8.11 6.34 18.56
N VAL A 160 -6.78 6.14 18.45
CA VAL A 160 -5.78 6.94 19.16
C VAL A 160 -5.88 8.41 18.76
N HIS A 161 -5.89 8.73 17.46
CA HIS A 161 -6.05 10.11 16.99
C HIS A 161 -7.35 10.75 17.48
N ARG A 162 -8.46 10.02 17.47
CA ARG A 162 -9.74 10.53 18.01
C ARG A 162 -9.65 10.77 19.52
N LEU A 163 -8.95 9.92 20.26
CA LEU A 163 -8.77 10.04 21.70
C LEU A 163 -7.96 11.29 22.06
N ASP A 164 -6.88 11.53 21.32
CA ASP A 164 -5.98 12.68 21.53
C ASP A 164 -6.67 14.01 21.21
N ASN A 165 -7.50 14.03 20.17
CA ASN A 165 -8.17 15.25 19.70
C ASN A 165 -9.53 15.51 20.36
N SER A 166 -10.10 14.56 21.11
CA SER A 166 -11.35 14.79 21.85
C SER A 166 -11.12 15.69 23.06
N GLU A 167 -12.08 16.57 23.38
CA GLU A 167 -12.13 17.32 24.64
C GLU A 167 -13.16 16.73 25.63
N SER A 168 -14.04 15.83 25.16
CA SER A 168 -15.14 15.27 25.95
C SER A 168 -14.67 14.10 26.81
N ALA A 169 -14.77 14.24 28.13
CA ALA A 169 -14.42 13.16 29.05
C ALA A 169 -15.25 11.87 28.81
N VAL A 170 -16.52 12.02 28.41
CA VAL A 170 -17.41 10.90 28.07
C VAL A 170 -16.94 10.20 26.81
N GLU A 171 -16.59 10.97 25.77
CA GLU A 171 -16.07 10.43 24.52
C GLU A 171 -14.71 9.76 24.73
N LYS A 172 -13.79 10.38 25.47
CA LYS A 172 -12.51 9.77 25.84
C LYS A 172 -12.69 8.43 26.56
N ALA A 173 -13.65 8.33 27.49
CA ALA A 173 -13.94 7.08 28.17
C ALA A 173 -14.47 6.00 27.21
N ALA A 174 -15.30 6.37 26.24
CA ALA A 174 -15.79 5.45 25.21
C ALA A 174 -14.66 5.00 24.27
N LEU A 175 -13.84 5.92 23.77
CA LEU A 175 -12.70 5.65 22.89
C LEU A 175 -11.65 4.77 23.57
N LYS A 176 -11.37 4.97 24.86
CA LYS A 176 -10.47 4.09 25.63
C LYS A 176 -11.00 2.65 25.70
N ARG A 177 -12.31 2.46 25.89
CA ARG A 177 -12.92 1.12 25.87
C ARG A 177 -12.84 0.49 24.49
N GLU A 178 -13.11 1.26 23.44
CA GLU A 178 -12.97 0.82 22.05
C GLU A 178 -11.53 0.37 21.76
N LEU A 179 -10.55 1.18 22.15
CA LEU A 179 -9.12 0.86 21.97
C LEU A 179 -8.74 -0.43 22.69
N VAL A 180 -9.10 -0.58 23.97
CA VAL A 180 -8.85 -1.81 24.74
C VAL A 180 -9.50 -3.02 24.06
N GLN A 181 -10.72 -2.88 23.55
CA GLN A 181 -11.42 -3.97 22.88
C GLN A 181 -10.72 -4.39 21.58
N LEU A 182 -10.21 -3.43 20.80
CA LEU A 182 -9.42 -3.71 19.60
C LEU A 182 -8.12 -4.44 19.93
N LEU A 183 -7.38 -3.95 20.93
CA LEU A 183 -6.12 -4.56 21.35
C LEU A 183 -6.33 -5.98 21.89
N ASN A 184 -7.37 -6.21 22.69
CA ASN A 184 -7.71 -7.55 23.16
C ASN A 184 -8.09 -8.48 22.00
N THR A 185 -8.83 -7.99 21.01
CA THR A 185 -9.20 -8.79 19.83
C THR A 185 -7.95 -9.22 19.04
N ILE A 186 -6.98 -8.32 18.89
CA ILE A 186 -5.70 -8.61 18.23
C ILE A 186 -4.93 -9.65 19.05
N ASP A 187 -4.82 -9.44 20.36
CA ASP A 187 -4.09 -10.34 21.27
C ASP A 187 -4.70 -11.75 21.30
N ASP A 188 -6.03 -11.85 21.38
CA ASP A 188 -6.76 -13.12 21.34
C ASP A 188 -6.52 -13.86 20.02
N SER A 189 -6.52 -13.13 18.89
CA SER A 189 -6.24 -13.71 17.56
C SER A 189 -4.81 -14.24 17.46
N ILE A 190 -3.83 -13.51 18.01
CA ILE A 190 -2.43 -13.94 18.05
C ILE A 190 -2.28 -15.18 18.92
N HIS A 191 -2.83 -15.17 20.15
CA HIS A 191 -2.77 -16.31 21.06
C HIS A 191 -3.45 -17.56 20.49
N GLY A 192 -4.63 -17.40 19.88
CA GLY A 192 -5.33 -18.50 19.21
C GLY A 192 -4.51 -19.12 18.09
N THR A 193 -3.84 -18.28 17.30
CA THR A 193 -2.96 -18.72 16.20
C THR A 193 -1.74 -19.48 16.74
N CYS A 194 -1.07 -18.95 17.77
CA CYS A 194 0.06 -19.63 18.44
C CYS A 194 -0.36 -20.99 19.00
N HIS A 195 -1.53 -21.07 19.66
CA HIS A 195 -2.04 -22.33 20.20
C HIS A 195 -2.25 -23.40 19.13
N ILE A 196 -2.75 -23.01 17.94
CA ILE A 196 -2.89 -23.93 16.81
C ILE A 196 -1.52 -24.45 16.37
N PHE A 197 -0.52 -23.58 16.20
CA PHE A 197 0.82 -24.00 15.78
C PHE A 197 1.45 -24.98 16.78
N ASP A 198 1.35 -24.69 18.08
CA ASP A 198 1.85 -25.57 19.15
C ASP A 198 1.16 -26.93 19.13
N LYS A 199 -0.16 -26.96 18.95
CA LYS A 199 -0.95 -28.20 18.93
C LYS A 199 -0.57 -29.13 17.79
N TYR A 200 -0.21 -28.58 16.63
CA TYR A 200 0.14 -29.36 15.43
C TYR A 200 1.65 -29.52 15.22
N GLY A 201 2.48 -29.08 16.15
CA GLY A 201 3.93 -29.23 16.07
C GLY A 201 4.57 -28.51 14.88
N ILE A 202 3.93 -27.43 14.39
CA ILE A 202 4.44 -26.61 13.30
C ILE A 202 5.47 -25.65 13.93
N GLY A 203 6.76 -25.95 13.77
CA GLY A 203 7.85 -25.24 14.43
C GLY A 203 7.83 -23.72 14.24
N TYR A 204 7.92 -22.99 15.36
CA TYR A 204 8.14 -21.55 15.56
C TYR A 204 7.98 -20.64 14.34
N VAL A 205 6.80 -20.03 14.21
CA VAL A 205 6.72 -18.65 13.71
C VAL A 205 7.29 -17.76 14.81
N ASN A 206 8.35 -17.01 14.52
CA ASN A 206 8.92 -16.07 15.48
C ASN A 206 7.89 -14.98 15.81
N VAL A 207 7.13 -15.17 16.90
CA VAL A 207 6.05 -14.25 17.34
C VAL A 207 6.59 -12.83 17.62
N ALA A 208 7.91 -12.67 17.83
CA ALA A 208 8.53 -11.35 17.94
C ALA A 208 8.50 -10.55 16.62
N LYS A 209 8.37 -11.21 15.45
CA LYS A 209 8.12 -10.54 14.16
C LYS A 209 6.66 -10.12 13.97
N LEU A 210 5.72 -10.72 14.70
CA LEU A 210 4.29 -10.36 14.67
C LEU A 210 3.94 -9.22 15.62
N LYS A 211 4.81 -8.96 16.62
CA LYS A 211 4.71 -7.76 17.44
C LYS A 211 5.25 -6.57 16.64
N HIS A 212 4.38 -5.92 15.87
CA HIS A 212 4.62 -4.52 15.52
C HIS A 212 4.88 -3.76 16.83
N PRO A 213 5.88 -2.86 16.90
CA PRO A 213 6.10 -2.06 18.08
C PRO A 213 4.83 -1.24 18.32
N MET A 214 4.03 -1.66 19.30
CA MET A 214 2.89 -0.88 19.76
C MET A 214 3.41 0.52 20.08
N LEU A 215 2.77 1.53 19.49
CA LEU A 215 3.05 2.94 19.78
C LEU A 215 3.15 3.10 21.30
N PRO A 216 4.21 3.75 21.83
CA PRO A 216 4.32 3.97 23.26
C PRO A 216 3.12 4.80 23.69
N LEU A 217 2.25 4.18 24.49
CA LEU A 217 1.28 4.90 25.31
C LEU A 217 2.11 5.66 26.34
N ASN A 218 2.42 6.93 26.07
CA ASN A 218 3.03 7.80 27.07
C ASN A 218 2.01 8.00 28.20
N GLU A 219 2.43 7.64 29.42
CA GLU A 219 1.73 7.90 30.69
C GLU A 219 1.64 9.40 31.01
#